data_AF-A0A9P8L6N4-F1
#
_entry.id   AF-A0A9P8L6N4-F1
#
_cell.length_a   1.000
_cell.length_b   1.000
_cell.length_c   1.000
_cell.angle_alpha   90.00
_cell.angle_beta   90.00
_cell.angle_gamma   90.00
#
_symmetry.space_group_name_H-M   'P 1'
#
loop_
_entity.id
_entity.type
_entity.pdbx_description
1 polymer ?
#
loop_
_entity_poly.entity_id
_entity_poly.type
_entity_poly.pdbx_seq_one_letter_code
_entity_poly.pdbx_strand_id
1 'polypeptide(L)'
;NPSNRGPLDEYDAGVDAGQLRDDEHQRDIVQILQHLHDELREYRAPRIVHPSIESLRSRSQSSFFDTLFYRRGNRRPTTSIPKNLPKGSYLFGDVGCGKTMLMDMFYDTLPDNIASKTRIHFHNFIQDVHKRLHTMKMQHGTDFDAIPFIGADIAEQGSVLCFDEFQVTDVADAMILRRLV
;
A
#
# COMPACT_ATOMS: atom_id res chain seq x y z
N ASN A 1 20.79 20.29 6.89
CA ASN A 1 20.01 19.70 5.79
C ASN A 1 18.59 19.54 6.30
N PRO A 2 17.53 20.01 5.61
CA PRO A 2 16.13 19.89 6.06
C PRO A 2 15.61 18.45 6.22
N SER A 3 16.48 17.47 6.00
CA SER A 3 16.20 16.09 5.64
C SER A 3 15.96 15.15 6.83
N ASN A 4 15.36 15.66 7.91
CA ASN A 4 14.96 14.84 9.06
C ASN A 4 13.74 15.41 9.81
N ARG A 5 12.97 16.29 9.16
CA ARG A 5 11.71 16.78 9.72
C ARG A 5 10.62 15.76 9.45
N GLY A 6 9.96 15.30 10.50
CA GLY A 6 8.81 14.41 10.39
C GLY A 6 7.49 15.19 10.30
N PRO A 7 6.36 14.48 10.18
CA PRO A 7 5.03 15.09 10.15
C PRO A 7 4.75 16.06 11.30
N LEU A 8 5.22 15.75 12.52
CA LEU A 8 4.97 16.61 13.68
C LEU A 8 5.71 17.95 13.59
N ASP A 9 6.97 17.92 13.17
CA ASP A 9 7.76 19.14 12.97
C ASP A 9 7.17 20.04 11.87
N GLU A 10 6.64 19.43 10.82
CA GLU A 10 5.99 20.15 9.71
C GLU A 10 4.67 20.78 10.14
N TYR A 11 3.87 20.06 10.94
CA TYR A 11 2.64 20.59 11.53
C TYR A 11 2.92 21.77 12.48
N ASP A 12 3.87 21.61 13.40
CA ASP A 12 4.27 22.66 14.35
C ASP A 12 4.78 23.90 13.61
N ALA A 13 5.61 23.73 12.58
CA ALA A 13 6.07 24.83 11.75
C ALA A 13 4.91 25.56 11.04
N GLY A 14 3.90 24.83 10.55
CA GLY A 14 2.71 25.41 9.94
C GLY A 14 1.84 26.19 10.93
N VAL A 15 1.73 25.70 12.18
CA VAL A 15 1.04 26.41 13.28
C VAL A 15 1.78 27.68 13.66
N ASP A 16 3.09 27.60 13.87
CA ASP A 16 3.93 28.74 14.25
C ASP A 16 3.95 29.84 13.16
N ALA A 17 3.89 29.44 11.90
CA ALA A 17 3.78 30.35 10.76
C ALA A 17 2.38 30.95 10.57
N GLY A 18 1.39 30.53 11.36
CA GLY A 18 -0.01 30.96 11.23
C GLY A 18 -0.72 30.43 9.98
N GLN A 19 -0.15 29.40 9.34
CA GLN A 19 -0.73 28.75 8.16
C GLN A 19 -1.73 27.66 8.54
N LEU A 20 -1.54 27.05 9.71
CA LEU A 20 -2.41 26.03 10.28
C LEU A 20 -3.00 26.52 11.60
N ARG A 21 -4.23 26.07 11.89
CA ARG A 21 -4.83 26.23 13.21
C ARG A 21 -4.34 25.08 14.09
N ASP A 22 -3.87 25.39 15.30
CA ASP A 22 -3.52 24.35 16.27
C ASP A 22 -4.80 23.64 16.75
N ASP A 23 -5.04 22.46 16.17
CA ASP A 23 -6.18 21.59 16.45
C ASP A 23 -5.72 20.31 17.16
N GLU A 24 -6.28 20.03 18.34
CA GLU A 24 -5.87 18.90 19.19
C GLU A 24 -6.11 17.55 18.52
N HIS A 25 -7.23 17.38 17.80
CA HIS A 25 -7.54 16.13 17.10
C HIS A 25 -6.62 15.90 15.91
N GLN A 26 -6.30 16.95 15.16
CA GLN A 26 -5.30 16.83 14.09
C GLN A 26 -3.93 16.50 14.65
N ARG A 27 -3.53 17.10 15.78
CA ARG A 27 -2.25 16.82 16.44
C ARG A 27 -2.13 15.34 16.85
N ASP A 28 -3.19 14.73 17.38
CA ASP A 28 -3.20 13.29 17.69
C ASP A 28 -2.95 12.44 16.43
N ILE A 29 -3.57 12.79 15.30
CA ILE A 29 -3.37 12.10 14.03
C ILE A 29 -1.95 12.29 13.51
N VAL A 30 -1.43 13.52 13.58
CA VAL A 30 -0.04 13.84 13.20
C VAL A 30 0.95 13.04 14.04
N GLN A 31 0.67 12.80 15.32
CA GLN A 31 1.51 11.95 16.17
C GLN A 31 1.54 10.48 15.71
N ILE A 32 0.41 9.96 15.22
CA ILE A 32 0.35 8.62 14.61
C ILE A 32 1.16 8.58 13.31
N LEU A 33 1.03 9.62 12.47
CA LEU A 33 1.81 9.73 11.23
C LEU A 33 3.31 9.87 11.52
N GLN A 34 3.69 10.59 12.58
CA GLN A 34 5.06 10.70 13.06
C GLN A 34 5.62 9.33 13.48
N HIS A 35 4.85 8.54 14.21
CA HIS A 35 5.27 7.18 14.58
C HIS A 35 5.51 6.31 13.33
N LEU A 36 4.61 6.38 12.34
CA LEU A 36 4.79 5.65 11.08
C LEU A 36 6.03 6.14 10.31
N HIS A 37 6.28 7.45 10.28
CA HIS A 37 7.49 8.03 9.71
C HIS A 37 8.75 7.43 10.36
N ASP A 38 8.76 7.33 11.70
CA ASP A 38 9.91 6.81 12.44
C ASP A 38 10.12 5.30 12.19
N GLU A 39 9.04 4.51 12.10
CA GLU A 39 9.12 3.10 11.67
C GLU A 39 9.69 2.97 10.25
N LEU A 40 9.25 3.83 9.32
CA LEU A 40 9.71 3.83 7.93
C LEU A 40 11.18 4.23 7.81
N ARG A 41 11.68 5.07 8.71
CA ARG A 41 13.08 5.51 8.73
C ARG A 41 14.04 4.34 9.00
N GLU A 42 13.63 3.39 9.83
CA GLU A 42 14.41 2.18 10.14
C GLU A 42 14.15 1.04 9.14
N TYR A 43 13.05 1.12 8.37
CA TYR A 43 12.67 0.10 7.42
C TYR A 43 13.53 0.10 6.15
N ARG A 44 13.93 -1.10 5.71
CA ARG A 44 14.56 -1.33 4.42
C ARG A 44 13.74 -2.34 3.63
N ALA A 45 13.16 -1.87 2.52
CA ALA A 45 12.38 -2.71 1.64
C ALA A 45 13.24 -3.88 1.09
N PRO A 46 12.73 -5.13 1.13
CA PRO A 46 13.43 -6.26 0.54
C PRO A 46 13.50 -6.11 -0.98
N ARG A 47 14.45 -6.80 -1.62
CA ARG A 47 14.52 -6.85 -3.08
C ARG A 47 13.29 -7.57 -3.63
N ILE A 48 12.68 -6.97 -4.63
CA ILE A 48 11.51 -7.52 -5.30
C ILE A 48 11.96 -8.66 -6.21
N VAL A 49 11.23 -9.77 -6.16
CA VAL A 49 11.50 -10.95 -6.98
C VAL A 49 10.31 -11.13 -7.91
N HIS A 50 10.57 -10.99 -9.21
CA HIS A 50 9.56 -11.20 -10.24
C HIS A 50 9.26 -12.70 -10.42
N PRO A 51 7.99 -13.12 -10.30
CA PRO A 51 7.63 -14.49 -10.59
C PRO A 51 7.74 -14.75 -12.11
N SER A 52 8.31 -15.90 -12.49
CA SER A 52 8.31 -16.32 -13.90
C SER A 52 6.92 -16.82 -14.31
N ILE A 53 6.50 -16.54 -15.54
CA ILE A 53 5.19 -16.96 -16.06
C ILE A 53 5.03 -18.49 -16.01
N GLU A 54 6.11 -19.23 -16.24
CA GLU A 54 6.12 -20.70 -16.15
C GLU A 54 5.86 -21.21 -14.73
N SER A 55 6.41 -20.54 -13.71
CA SER A 55 6.13 -20.87 -12.30
C SER A 55 4.69 -20.59 -11.86
N LEU A 56 3.98 -19.72 -12.59
CA LEU A 56 2.58 -19.40 -12.33
C LEU A 56 1.61 -20.37 -13.04
N ARG A 57 2.02 -20.95 -14.18
CA ARG A 57 1.24 -21.96 -14.93
C ARG A 57 1.17 -23.30 -14.21
N SER A 58 2.21 -23.70 -13.47
CA SER A 58 2.25 -24.98 -12.74
C SER A 58 1.32 -25.06 -11.53
N ARG A 59 0.55 -24.01 -11.23
CA ARG A 59 -0.43 -23.94 -10.13
C ARG A 59 -1.89 -23.85 -10.59
N SER A 60 -2.13 -23.95 -11.90
CA SER A 60 -3.39 -23.50 -12.52
C SER A 60 -4.65 -24.34 -12.25
N GLN A 61 -4.64 -25.47 -11.55
CA GLN A 61 -5.85 -26.34 -11.57
C GLN A 61 -6.49 -26.72 -10.21
N SER A 62 -5.85 -26.62 -9.03
CA SER A 62 -6.56 -26.99 -7.77
C SER A 62 -5.84 -26.63 -6.46
N SER A 63 -5.93 -25.40 -5.95
CA SER A 63 -5.38 -25.14 -4.59
C SER A 63 -6.06 -24.05 -3.73
N PHE A 64 -6.99 -23.23 -4.25
CA PHE A 64 -7.49 -22.07 -3.48
C PHE A 64 -8.98 -22.07 -3.14
N PHE A 65 -9.84 -22.81 -3.85
CA PHE A 65 -11.21 -23.08 -3.37
C PHE A 65 -11.22 -24.18 -2.29
N ASP A 66 -10.25 -25.11 -2.31
CA ASP A 66 -10.07 -26.12 -1.27
C ASP A 66 -9.68 -25.55 0.10
N THR A 67 -9.01 -24.39 0.13
CA THR A 67 -8.59 -23.75 1.38
C THR A 67 -9.76 -23.17 2.20
N LEU A 68 -10.94 -23.04 1.59
CA LEU A 68 -12.12 -22.43 2.23
C LEU A 68 -13.11 -23.46 2.81
N PHE A 69 -13.06 -24.72 2.40
CA PHE A 69 -13.96 -25.77 2.91
C PHE A 69 -13.28 -27.03 3.48
N TYR A 70 -11.94 -27.18 3.42
CA TYR A 70 -11.25 -28.33 4.01
C TYR A 70 -10.34 -27.98 5.19
N ARG A 71 -10.93 -28.07 6.39
CA ARG A 71 -10.24 -28.13 7.68
C ARG A 71 -9.71 -29.55 7.92
N ARG A 72 -8.61 -29.98 7.29
CA ARG A 72 -7.66 -30.99 7.85
C ARG A 72 -6.44 -31.20 6.93
N GLY A 73 -5.24 -30.97 7.46
CA GLY A 73 -4.01 -31.57 6.91
C GLY A 73 -3.05 -30.59 6.23
N ASN A 74 -1.97 -30.26 6.95
CA ASN A 74 -0.67 -29.75 6.50
C ASN A 74 -0.47 -29.52 5.00
N ARG A 75 -0.47 -28.24 4.59
CA ARG A 75 0.55 -27.57 3.75
C ARG A 75 0.08 -26.16 3.41
N ARG A 76 0.58 -25.15 4.12
CA ARG A 76 0.50 -23.74 3.69
C ARG A 76 1.86 -23.34 3.11
N PRO A 77 1.98 -22.92 1.84
CA PRO A 77 3.06 -22.05 1.44
C PRO A 77 2.67 -20.66 1.96
N THR A 78 2.96 -20.39 3.23
CA THR A 78 2.83 -19.03 3.78
C THR A 78 3.95 -18.17 3.20
N THR A 79 3.63 -17.29 2.26
CA THR A 79 4.37 -16.03 2.13
C THR A 79 4.20 -15.28 3.45
N SER A 80 5.09 -15.52 4.40
CA SER A 80 5.03 -14.88 5.71
C SER A 80 5.36 -13.40 5.55
N ILE A 81 4.41 -12.53 5.87
CA ILE A 81 4.64 -11.09 5.97
C ILE A 81 5.80 -10.86 6.95
N PRO A 82 6.86 -10.11 6.57
CA PRO A 82 7.98 -9.85 7.46
C PRO A 82 7.50 -9.18 8.75
N LYS A 83 7.99 -9.63 9.90
CA LYS A 83 7.59 -9.06 11.20
C LYS A 83 7.99 -7.58 11.36
N ASN A 84 8.99 -7.14 10.59
CA ASN A 84 9.52 -5.79 10.57
C ASN A 84 8.85 -4.90 9.51
N LEU A 85 7.78 -5.35 8.85
CA LEU A 85 7.02 -4.52 7.93
C LEU A 85 6.19 -3.50 8.74
N PRO A 86 6.40 -2.17 8.57
CA PRO A 86 5.59 -1.16 9.22
C PRO A 86 4.13 -1.31 8.87
N LYS A 87 3.24 -1.07 9.83
CA LYS A 87 1.80 -1.13 9.58
C LYS A 87 1.35 0.16 8.92
N GLY A 88 0.59 0.05 7.83
CA GLY A 88 -0.02 1.23 7.22
C GLY A 88 -1.06 1.89 8.14
N SER A 89 -1.36 3.16 7.86
CA SER A 89 -2.41 3.92 8.52
C SER A 89 -3.59 4.17 7.58
N TYR A 90 -4.81 4.19 8.12
CA TYR A 90 -6.02 4.50 7.39
C TYR A 90 -6.69 5.72 8.00
N LEU A 91 -6.75 6.81 7.24
CA LEU A 91 -7.31 8.08 7.67
C LEU A 91 -8.78 8.19 7.21
N PHE A 92 -9.69 8.34 8.17
CA PHE A 92 -11.13 8.45 7.91
C PHE A 92 -11.75 9.62 8.68
N GLY A 93 -12.84 10.16 8.15
CA GLY A 93 -13.55 11.29 8.74
C GLY A 93 -14.37 12.06 7.69
N ASP A 94 -15.15 13.03 8.14
CA ASP A 94 -16.05 13.81 7.29
C ASP A 94 -15.34 14.69 6.26
N VAL A 95 -16.08 15.20 5.28
CA VAL A 95 -15.55 16.14 4.29
C VAL A 95 -15.10 17.42 5.02
N GLY A 96 -13.92 17.93 4.67
CA GLY A 96 -13.39 19.16 5.24
C GLY A 96 -12.58 19.02 6.53
N CYS A 97 -12.40 17.83 7.11
CA CYS A 97 -11.60 17.65 8.33
C CYS A 97 -10.07 17.69 8.12
N GLY A 98 -9.60 17.98 6.91
CA GLY A 98 -8.16 18.14 6.61
C GLY A 98 -7.41 16.84 6.27
N LYS A 99 -8.10 15.74 5.93
CA LYS A 99 -7.45 14.46 5.61
C LYS A 99 -6.39 14.56 4.51
N THR A 100 -6.73 15.27 3.42
CA THR A 100 -5.81 15.47 2.30
C THR A 100 -4.57 16.22 2.77
N MET A 101 -4.71 17.30 3.53
CA MET A 101 -3.58 18.04 4.10
C MET A 101 -2.67 17.16 4.98
N LEU A 102 -3.26 16.33 5.86
CA LEU A 102 -2.49 15.41 6.71
C LEU A 102 -1.74 14.35 5.86
N MET A 103 -2.37 13.87 4.80
CA MET A 103 -1.75 12.93 3.86
C MET A 103 -0.65 13.59 3.03
N ASP A 104 -0.83 14.84 2.58
CA ASP A 104 0.16 15.65 1.88
C ASP A 104 1.40 15.80 2.77
N MET A 105 1.20 16.25 4.00
CA MET A 105 2.25 16.44 5.01
C MET A 105 3.05 15.16 5.25
N PHE A 106 2.37 14.03 5.47
CA PHE A 106 3.06 12.75 5.63
C PHE A 106 3.83 12.33 4.38
N TYR A 107 3.22 12.48 3.20
CA TYR A 107 3.85 12.13 1.93
C TYR A 107 5.11 12.96 1.68
N ASP A 108 5.07 14.25 2.00
CA ASP A 108 6.18 15.17 1.77
C ASP A 108 7.32 15.01 2.78
N THR A 109 7.00 14.58 4.00
CA THR A 109 7.97 14.31 5.08
C THR A 109 8.52 12.88 5.08
N LEU A 110 8.19 12.05 4.08
CA LEU A 110 8.69 10.67 4.02
C LEU A 110 10.24 10.60 4.14
N PRO A 111 10.78 9.65 4.94
CA PRO A 111 12.21 9.56 5.19
C PRO A 111 13.06 9.38 3.92
N ASP A 112 14.29 9.92 3.91
CA ASP A 112 15.21 9.86 2.77
C ASP A 112 15.57 8.43 2.30
N ASN A 113 15.47 7.42 3.19
CA ASN A 113 15.71 6.02 2.81
C ASN A 113 14.61 5.43 1.92
N ILE A 114 13.46 6.10 1.82
CA ILE A 114 12.35 5.75 0.94
C ILE A 114 12.66 6.32 -0.46
N ALA A 115 13.33 5.51 -1.28
CA ALA A 115 13.76 5.92 -2.62
C ALA A 115 12.59 6.05 -3.63
N SER A 116 11.48 5.35 -3.39
CA SER A 116 10.30 5.39 -4.25
C SER A 116 9.02 5.48 -3.42
N LYS A 117 8.22 6.50 -3.71
CA LYS A 117 6.90 6.75 -3.12
C LYS A 117 5.90 7.04 -4.23
N THR A 118 4.70 6.51 -4.09
CA THR A 118 3.62 6.68 -5.07
C THR A 118 2.38 7.17 -4.36
N ARG A 119 1.75 8.21 -4.91
CA ARG A 119 0.42 8.65 -4.51
C ARG A 119 -0.53 8.57 -5.68
N ILE A 120 -1.70 7.95 -5.45
CA ILE A 120 -2.67 7.68 -6.52
C ILE A 120 -4.09 7.62 -5.96
N HIS A 121 -5.07 8.14 -6.72
CA HIS A 121 -6.49 7.92 -6.40
C HIS A 121 -6.82 6.43 -6.53
N PHE A 122 -7.53 5.88 -5.55
CA PHE A 122 -7.82 4.45 -5.49
C PHE A 122 -8.51 3.90 -6.76
N HIS A 123 -9.45 4.66 -7.32
CA HIS A 123 -10.14 4.26 -8.55
C HIS A 123 -9.18 4.08 -9.74
N ASN A 124 -8.23 5.01 -9.91
CA ASN A 124 -7.23 4.95 -10.97
C ASN A 124 -6.27 3.77 -10.77
N PHE A 125 -5.91 3.47 -9.52
CA PHE A 125 -5.08 2.31 -9.19
C PHE A 125 -5.76 1.01 -9.61
N ILE A 126 -7.02 0.80 -9.20
CA ILE A 126 -7.76 -0.42 -9.55
C ILE A 126 -7.98 -0.55 -11.07
N GLN A 127 -8.29 0.55 -11.76
CA GLN A 127 -8.38 0.55 -13.23
C GLN A 127 -7.07 0.11 -13.89
N ASP A 128 -5.94 0.60 -13.41
CA ASP A 128 -4.62 0.20 -13.92
C ASP A 128 -4.34 -1.29 -13.66
N VAL A 129 -4.67 -1.80 -12.46
CA VAL A 129 -4.55 -3.22 -12.13
C VAL A 129 -5.40 -4.09 -13.08
N HIS A 130 -6.66 -3.72 -13.32
CA HIS A 130 -7.54 -4.43 -14.27
C HIS A 130 -6.98 -4.41 -15.69
N LYS A 131 -6.43 -3.27 -16.12
CA LYS A 131 -5.79 -3.15 -17.44
C LYS A 131 -4.58 -4.07 -17.56
N ARG A 132 -3.68 -4.09 -16.58
CA ARG A 132 -2.51 -4.98 -16.56
C ARG A 132 -2.94 -6.46 -16.54
N LEU A 133 -3.95 -6.82 -15.75
CA LEU A 133 -4.51 -8.17 -15.73
C LEU A 133 -5.07 -8.57 -17.09
N HIS A 134 -5.79 -7.67 -17.75
CA HIS A 134 -6.35 -7.92 -19.08
C HIS A 134 -5.24 -8.15 -20.11
N THR A 135 -4.21 -7.29 -20.13
CA THR A 135 -3.05 -7.44 -21.02
C THR A 135 -2.33 -8.77 -20.81
N MET A 136 -2.07 -9.17 -19.55
CA MET A 136 -1.43 -10.45 -19.24
C MET A 136 -2.26 -11.64 -19.73
N LYS A 137 -3.58 -11.59 -19.58
CA LYS A 137 -4.49 -12.62 -20.08
C LYS A 137 -4.50 -12.71 -21.62
N MET A 138 -4.43 -11.56 -22.30
CA MET A 138 -4.37 -11.51 -23.77
C MET A 138 -3.05 -12.07 -24.31
N GLN A 139 -1.93 -11.81 -23.64
CA GLN A 139 -0.60 -12.24 -24.09
C GLN A 139 -0.26 -13.69 -23.74
N HIS A 140 -0.72 -14.17 -22.57
CA HIS A 140 -0.26 -15.42 -21.99
C HIS A 140 -1.37 -16.43 -21.68
N GLY A 141 -2.63 -16.11 -22.01
CA GLY A 141 -3.80 -16.95 -21.76
C GLY A 141 -4.42 -16.74 -20.37
N THR A 142 -5.51 -17.44 -20.08
CA THR A 142 -6.25 -17.32 -18.80
C THR A 142 -5.84 -18.36 -17.75
N ASP A 143 -4.97 -19.30 -18.12
CA ASP A 143 -4.63 -20.48 -17.31
C ASP A 143 -3.48 -20.21 -16.32
N PHE A 144 -3.42 -19.01 -15.75
CA PHE A 144 -2.46 -18.68 -14.70
C PHE A 144 -2.93 -17.49 -13.87
N ASP A 145 -2.32 -17.37 -12.69
CA ASP A 145 -2.56 -16.26 -11.79
C ASP A 145 -1.61 -15.09 -12.07
N ALA A 146 -2.14 -14.03 -12.68
CA ALA A 146 -1.36 -12.83 -13.04
C ALA A 146 -1.20 -11.82 -11.89
N ILE A 147 -1.94 -11.96 -10.77
CA ILE A 147 -1.90 -11.01 -9.66
C ILE A 147 -0.50 -10.89 -9.03
N PRO A 148 0.25 -11.98 -8.74
CA PRO A 148 1.58 -11.88 -8.13
C PRO A 148 2.59 -11.12 -9.00
N PHE A 149 2.45 -11.23 -10.34
CA PHE A 149 3.30 -10.50 -11.28
C PHE A 149 3.03 -8.99 -11.19
N ILE A 150 1.75 -8.60 -11.21
CA ILE A 150 1.35 -7.20 -11.08
C ILE A 150 1.73 -6.63 -9.71
N GLY A 151 1.64 -7.44 -8.64
CA GLY A 151 2.10 -7.05 -7.31
C GLY A 151 3.61 -6.74 -7.27
N ALA A 152 4.42 -7.52 -7.99
CA ALA A 152 5.84 -7.24 -8.14
C ALA A 152 6.09 -5.93 -8.92
N ASP A 153 5.38 -5.71 -10.03
CA ASP A 153 5.47 -4.47 -10.80
C ASP A 153 5.08 -3.23 -9.96
N ILE A 154 4.04 -3.34 -9.14
CA ILE A 154 3.60 -2.23 -8.26
C ILE A 154 4.64 -1.98 -7.18
N ALA A 155 5.20 -3.03 -6.57
CA ALA A 155 6.24 -2.89 -5.55
C ALA A 155 7.49 -2.21 -6.10
N GLU A 156 7.82 -2.39 -7.38
CA GLU A 156 8.97 -1.70 -8.02
C GLU A 156 8.73 -0.21 -8.19
N GLN A 157 7.48 0.19 -8.41
CA GLN A 157 7.10 1.59 -8.59
C GLN A 157 7.20 2.39 -7.29
N GLY A 158 6.90 1.77 -6.14
CA GLY A 158 6.86 2.47 -4.86
C GLY A 158 7.01 1.54 -3.67
N SER A 159 7.97 1.85 -2.79
CA SER A 159 8.11 1.21 -1.48
C SER A 159 7.08 1.72 -0.46
N VAL A 160 6.52 2.91 -0.69
CA VAL A 160 5.39 3.48 0.05
C VAL A 160 4.29 3.86 -0.95
N LEU A 161 3.06 3.39 -0.69
CA LEU A 161 1.90 3.64 -1.52
C LEU A 161 0.83 4.40 -0.71
N CYS A 162 0.49 5.58 -1.19
CA CYS A 162 -0.46 6.50 -0.59
C CYS A 162 -1.72 6.53 -1.46
N PHE A 163 -2.82 5.94 -0.98
CA PHE A 163 -4.10 6.02 -1.67
C PHE A 163 -4.87 7.26 -1.27
N ASP A 164 -5.26 8.06 -2.27
CA ASP A 164 -6.26 9.09 -2.09
C ASP A 164 -7.66 8.53 -2.39
N GLU A 165 -8.67 9.07 -1.70
CA GLU A 165 -10.09 8.70 -1.88
C GLU A 165 -10.34 7.18 -1.88
N PHE A 166 -9.79 6.48 -0.88
CA PHE A 166 -9.93 5.03 -0.79
C PHE A 166 -11.37 4.60 -0.50
N GLN A 167 -12.05 4.08 -1.53
CA GLN A 167 -13.40 3.55 -1.43
C GLN A 167 -13.54 2.30 -2.29
N VAL A 168 -13.86 1.17 -1.66
CA VAL A 168 -14.14 -0.09 -2.35
C VAL A 168 -15.64 -0.28 -2.44
N THR A 169 -16.17 -0.22 -3.66
CA THR A 169 -17.61 -0.37 -3.93
C THR A 169 -17.96 -1.74 -4.52
N ASP A 170 -17.02 -2.40 -5.19
CA ASP A 170 -17.23 -3.67 -5.87
C ASP A 170 -16.51 -4.85 -5.18
N VAL A 171 -17.16 -6.01 -5.16
CA VAL A 171 -16.63 -7.23 -4.52
C VAL A 171 -15.42 -7.79 -5.28
N ALA A 172 -15.38 -7.69 -6.61
CA ALA A 172 -14.24 -8.14 -7.39
C ALA A 172 -13.00 -7.28 -7.10
N ASP A 173 -13.16 -5.96 -6.94
CA ASP A 173 -12.08 -5.05 -6.55
C ASP A 173 -11.55 -5.39 -5.15
N ALA A 174 -12.46 -5.69 -4.20
CA ALA A 174 -12.08 -6.16 -2.87
C ALA A 174 -11.30 -7.49 -2.93
N MET A 175 -11.71 -8.40 -3.82
CA MET A 175 -11.01 -9.68 -4.04
C MET A 175 -9.63 -9.49 -4.65
N ILE A 176 -9.44 -8.51 -5.53
CA ILE A 176 -8.13 -8.16 -6.10
C ILE A 176 -7.24 -7.55 -5.03
N LEU A 177 -7.75 -6.57 -4.29
CA LEU A 177 -7.00 -5.90 -3.21
C LEU A 177 -6.48 -6.87 -2.17
N ARG A 178 -7.34 -7.78 -1.69
CA ARG A 178 -6.97 -8.81 -0.71
C ARG A 178 -5.81 -9.70 -1.17
N ARG A 179 -5.54 -9.74 -2.48
CA ARG A 179 -4.47 -10.55 -3.06
C ARG A 179 -3.20 -9.76 -3.36
N LEU A 180 -3.28 -8.42 -3.36
CA LEU A 180 -2.16 -7.51 -3.53
C LEU A 180 -1.55 -7.09 -2.18
N VAL A 181 -2.37 -7.03 -1.12
CA VAL A 181 -2.01 -6.58 0.25
C VAL A 181 -1.98 -7.77 1.20
#